data_AF-A0A0R2B2K9-F1
#
_entry.id   AF-A0A0R2B2K9-F1
#
_cell.length_a   1.000
_cell.length_b   1.000
_cell.length_c   1.000
_cell.angle_alpha   90.00
_cell.angle_beta   90.00
_cell.angle_gamma   90.00
#
_symmetry.space_group_name_H-M   'P 1'
#
loop_
_entity.id
_entity.type
_entity.pdbx_description
1 polymer ?
#
loop_
_entity_poly.entity_id
_entity_poly.type
_entity_poly.pdbx_seq_one_letter_code
_entity_poly.pdbx_strand_id
1 'polypeptide(L)'
;MIAMRRVTINNSLQKARDTSRIYELLLFDDNKQTIVSENDKITVKIGNRTGFLLDIEPDVENGAITIDSAKFADLPADDYRLEIWMYRNDKLYIYPDEKQITLRLSSTLNDLTGTTLSTITIEQLRKELAESGGAGVPVVGPQGEPGPKGDKGDPGPAGKDGLNGHDGKDGKSAYQTWLDLGNTGSEQDFINSLKPSESNANVGVRHAPTAWTLDRTTVPWTIWFDNGCGLQFPEYETTGTVYGYGFAENLTTTDFNSWPLIPNVIRASRGAITVEKFRSKSDVFDYWSPATKVINPLQNASKFDWSNAFGNEGTNAGSYGRKPVFARVMFELGIWSETDVLSLGATRKEV
;
A
#
# COMPACT_ATOMS: atom_id res chain seq x y z
N MET A 1 14.00 -33.71 -33.13
CA MET A 1 13.89 -32.50 -32.29
C MET A 1 12.42 -32.34 -31.93
N ILE A 2 12.12 -32.08 -30.66
CA ILE A 2 10.75 -31.71 -30.23
C ILE A 2 10.57 -30.26 -30.65
N ALA A 3 9.52 -29.95 -31.41
CA ALA A 3 9.22 -28.58 -31.82
C ALA A 3 8.87 -27.74 -30.59
N MET A 4 9.47 -26.56 -30.48
CA MET A 4 9.29 -25.66 -29.34
C MET A 4 7.96 -24.91 -29.46
N ARG A 5 7.08 -25.11 -28.49
CA ARG A 5 5.74 -24.52 -28.46
C ARG A 5 5.76 -23.11 -27.89
N ARG A 6 5.21 -22.15 -28.63
CA ARG A 6 5.13 -20.74 -28.23
C ARG A 6 3.71 -20.21 -28.40
N VAL A 7 3.40 -19.16 -27.64
CA VAL A 7 2.15 -18.41 -27.75
C VAL A 7 2.47 -16.93 -27.87
N THR A 8 1.76 -16.23 -28.75
CA THR A 8 1.74 -14.77 -28.78
C THR A 8 0.35 -14.27 -28.45
N ILE A 9 0.26 -13.12 -27.79
CA ILE A 9 -1.00 -12.41 -27.50
C ILE A 9 -0.92 -11.01 -28.09
N ASN A 10 -2.00 -10.55 -28.73
CA ASN A 10 -2.07 -9.25 -29.38
C ASN A 10 -1.90 -8.06 -28.41
N ASN A 11 -2.28 -8.24 -27.14
CA ASN A 11 -2.05 -7.28 -26.06
C ASN A 11 -1.87 -8.03 -24.74
N SER A 12 -1.06 -7.50 -23.83
CA SER A 12 -0.79 -8.11 -22.51
C SER A 12 -1.17 -7.20 -21.35
N LEU A 13 -1.92 -6.11 -21.59
CA LEU A 13 -2.29 -5.13 -20.57
C LEU A 13 -3.72 -4.60 -20.78
N GLN A 14 -4.53 -4.62 -19.72
CA GLN A 14 -5.78 -3.86 -19.63
C GLN A 14 -6.05 -3.38 -18.20
N LYS A 15 -7.14 -2.66 -18.01
CA LYS A 15 -7.68 -2.32 -16.69
C LYS A 15 -8.56 -3.48 -16.19
N ALA A 16 -8.54 -3.76 -14.89
CA ALA A 16 -9.48 -4.72 -14.30
C ALA A 16 -10.93 -4.27 -14.54
N ARG A 17 -11.83 -5.22 -14.84
CA ARG A 17 -13.24 -4.99 -15.24
C ARG A 17 -13.44 -4.25 -16.58
N ASP A 18 -12.39 -3.99 -17.36
CA ASP A 18 -12.54 -3.55 -18.76
C ASP A 18 -12.99 -4.74 -19.62
N THR A 19 -14.16 -4.61 -20.25
CA THR A 19 -14.79 -5.64 -21.08
C THR A 19 -14.82 -5.26 -22.57
N SER A 20 -14.02 -4.28 -22.99
CA SER A 20 -14.07 -3.72 -24.36
C SER A 20 -13.18 -4.43 -25.38
N ARG A 21 -12.41 -5.44 -24.95
CA ARG A 21 -11.32 -6.04 -25.74
C ARG A 21 -11.61 -7.47 -26.14
N ILE A 22 -11.08 -7.85 -27.30
CA ILE A 22 -10.93 -9.23 -27.71
C ILE A 22 -9.44 -9.53 -27.77
N TYR A 23 -9.02 -10.52 -27.00
CA TYR A 23 -7.65 -11.02 -27.02
C TYR A 23 -7.53 -12.10 -28.08
N GLU A 24 -6.49 -11.98 -28.89
CA GLU A 24 -6.14 -12.99 -29.89
C GLU A 24 -4.85 -13.68 -29.44
N LEU A 25 -4.90 -15.00 -29.32
CA LEU A 25 -3.76 -15.85 -28.99
C LEU A 25 -3.41 -16.72 -30.21
N LEU A 26 -2.16 -16.63 -30.66
CA LEU A 26 -1.63 -17.42 -31.76
C LEU A 26 -0.65 -18.47 -31.23
N LEU A 27 -0.84 -19.72 -31.65
CA LEU A 27 0.00 -20.84 -31.29
C LEU A 27 1.06 -21.07 -32.36
N PHE A 28 2.27 -21.44 -31.95
CA PHE A 28 3.37 -21.77 -32.85
C PHE A 28 4.09 -23.04 -32.39
N ASP A 29 4.37 -23.93 -33.35
CA ASP A 29 5.35 -24.99 -33.21
C ASP A 29 6.62 -24.55 -33.95
N ASP A 30 7.70 -24.31 -33.20
CA ASP A 30 8.89 -23.59 -33.64
C ASP A 30 8.54 -22.20 -34.23
N ASN A 31 8.76 -22.03 -35.54
CA ASN A 31 8.49 -20.81 -36.28
C ASN A 31 7.23 -20.89 -37.15
N LYS A 32 6.51 -22.01 -37.11
CA LYS A 32 5.30 -22.22 -37.91
C LYS A 32 4.07 -22.02 -37.02
N GLN A 33 3.16 -21.16 -37.46
CA GLN A 33 1.88 -21.01 -36.78
C GLN A 33 1.09 -22.31 -36.83
N THR A 34 0.58 -22.73 -35.68
CA THR A 34 -0.35 -23.85 -35.52
C THR A 34 -1.76 -23.31 -35.65
N ILE A 35 -2.38 -23.54 -36.80
CA ILE A 35 -3.76 -23.13 -37.07
C ILE A 35 -4.70 -23.92 -36.18
N VAL A 36 -5.52 -23.23 -35.40
CA VAL A 36 -6.55 -23.82 -34.54
C VAL A 36 -7.84 -23.98 -35.33
N SER A 37 -8.47 -25.15 -35.25
CA SER A 37 -9.72 -25.46 -35.93
C SER A 37 -10.86 -25.55 -34.93
N GLU A 38 -12.11 -25.39 -35.39
CA GLU A 38 -13.31 -25.52 -34.55
C GLU A 38 -13.47 -26.92 -33.92
N ASN A 39 -12.81 -27.95 -34.47
CA ASN A 39 -12.82 -29.31 -33.93
C ASN A 39 -11.82 -29.50 -32.78
N ASP A 40 -10.89 -28.56 -32.59
CA ASP A 40 -9.94 -28.63 -31.49
C ASP A 40 -10.60 -28.19 -30.19
N LYS A 41 -10.50 -29.01 -29.15
CA LYS A 41 -11.02 -28.62 -27.83
C LYS A 41 -9.95 -27.81 -27.12
N ILE A 42 -10.24 -26.52 -26.91
CA ILE A 42 -9.31 -25.57 -26.30
C ILE A 42 -9.79 -25.20 -24.90
N THR A 43 -8.85 -25.14 -23.96
CA THR A 43 -9.05 -24.53 -22.65
C THR A 43 -7.88 -23.60 -22.37
N VAL A 44 -8.16 -22.36 -21.99
CA VAL A 44 -7.14 -21.41 -21.54
C VAL A 44 -7.14 -21.40 -20.02
N LYS A 45 -6.09 -21.94 -19.43
CA LYS A 45 -5.87 -22.03 -17.99
C LYS A 45 -5.33 -20.68 -17.52
N ILE A 46 -5.99 -20.06 -16.55
CA ILE A 46 -5.55 -18.82 -15.94
C ILE A 46 -5.02 -19.09 -14.54
N GLY A 47 -3.82 -18.60 -14.25
CA GLY A 47 -3.22 -18.61 -12.92
C GLY A 47 -2.50 -17.31 -12.61
N ASN A 48 -2.05 -17.13 -11.38
CA ASN A 48 -1.17 -16.04 -10.97
C ASN A 48 0.02 -16.60 -10.16
N ARG A 49 0.71 -15.75 -9.38
CA ARG A 49 1.81 -16.22 -8.50
C ARG A 49 1.38 -17.21 -7.42
N THR A 50 0.09 -17.24 -7.06
CA THR A 50 -0.44 -18.12 -6.00
C THR A 50 -0.84 -19.50 -6.50
N GLY A 51 -1.14 -19.64 -7.80
CA GLY A 51 -1.50 -20.91 -8.41
C GLY A 51 -2.51 -20.77 -9.54
N PHE A 52 -3.12 -21.90 -9.89
CA PHE A 52 -4.24 -21.98 -10.83
C PHE A 52 -5.49 -21.31 -10.23
N LEU A 53 -6.24 -20.61 -11.07
CA LEU A 53 -7.46 -19.88 -10.67
C LEU A 53 -8.69 -20.45 -11.36
N LEU A 54 -8.71 -20.45 -12.70
CA LEU A 54 -9.89 -20.88 -13.46
C LEU A 54 -9.55 -21.30 -14.89
N ASP A 55 -10.50 -21.99 -15.50
CA ASP A 55 -10.51 -22.36 -16.91
C ASP A 55 -11.39 -21.40 -17.70
N ILE A 56 -10.90 -20.95 -18.85
CA ILE A 56 -11.68 -20.20 -19.84
C ILE A 56 -11.83 -21.06 -21.09
N GLU A 57 -13.07 -21.26 -21.51
CA GLU A 57 -13.39 -21.73 -22.85
C GLU A 57 -13.29 -20.55 -23.81
N PRO A 58 -12.32 -20.54 -24.74
CA PRO A 58 -12.19 -19.47 -25.70
C PRO A 58 -13.08 -19.72 -26.93
N ASP A 59 -13.20 -18.69 -27.76
CA ASP A 59 -13.73 -18.81 -29.10
C ASP A 59 -12.57 -19.09 -30.10
N VAL A 60 -12.90 -19.52 -31.32
CA VAL A 60 -11.92 -19.78 -32.38
C VAL A 60 -12.33 -19.03 -33.63
N GLU A 61 -11.49 -18.12 -34.09
CA GLU A 61 -11.74 -17.32 -35.29
C GLU A 61 -10.48 -17.23 -36.14
N ASN A 62 -10.62 -17.37 -37.46
CA ASN A 62 -9.52 -17.21 -38.43
C ASN A 62 -8.24 -18.03 -38.12
N GLY A 63 -8.39 -19.19 -37.49
CA GLY A 63 -7.25 -20.04 -37.13
C GLY A 63 -6.55 -19.67 -35.81
N ALA A 64 -7.13 -18.74 -35.05
CA ALA A 64 -6.63 -18.22 -33.78
C ALA A 64 -7.61 -18.46 -32.64
N ILE A 65 -7.10 -18.40 -31.41
CA ILE A 65 -7.91 -18.44 -30.20
C ILE A 65 -8.31 -17.02 -29.86
N THR A 66 -9.60 -16.77 -29.65
CA THR A 66 -10.13 -15.47 -29.24
C THR A 66 -10.75 -15.53 -27.84
N ILE A 67 -10.50 -14.51 -27.02
CA ILE A 67 -11.08 -14.39 -25.68
C ILE A 67 -11.67 -12.99 -25.53
N ASP A 68 -12.99 -12.91 -25.36
CA ASP A 68 -13.63 -11.67 -24.93
C ASP A 68 -13.17 -11.32 -23.50
N SER A 69 -12.69 -10.09 -23.32
CA SER A 69 -12.23 -9.56 -22.03
C SER A 69 -13.31 -9.56 -20.94
N ALA A 70 -14.60 -9.66 -21.28
CA ALA A 70 -15.68 -9.92 -20.34
C ALA A 70 -15.45 -11.18 -19.49
N LYS A 71 -14.75 -12.20 -20.02
CA LYS A 71 -14.37 -13.41 -19.26
C LYS A 71 -13.32 -13.15 -18.18
N PHE A 72 -12.72 -11.96 -18.15
CA PHE A 72 -11.80 -11.51 -17.10
C PHE A 72 -12.44 -10.52 -16.12
N ALA A 73 -13.73 -10.22 -16.24
CA ALA A 73 -14.37 -9.14 -15.47
C ALA A 73 -14.29 -9.34 -13.94
N ASP A 74 -14.38 -10.59 -13.48
CA ASP A 74 -14.36 -10.96 -12.07
C ASP A 74 -12.93 -11.15 -11.51
N LEU A 75 -11.91 -11.10 -12.37
CA LEU A 75 -10.52 -11.22 -11.95
C LEU A 75 -10.04 -9.88 -11.35
N PRO A 76 -9.44 -9.90 -10.14
CA PRO A 76 -8.87 -8.69 -9.54
C PRO A 76 -7.67 -8.15 -10.35
N ALA A 77 -7.22 -6.95 -10.02
CA ALA A 77 -5.99 -6.42 -10.58
C ALA A 77 -4.79 -7.27 -10.13
N ASP A 78 -4.09 -7.91 -11.07
CA ASP A 78 -2.91 -8.76 -10.84
C ASP A 78 -2.18 -9.04 -12.18
N ASP A 79 -1.03 -9.70 -12.08
CA ASP A 79 -0.30 -10.30 -13.20
C ASP A 79 -0.68 -11.78 -13.36
N TYR A 80 -1.47 -12.07 -14.40
CA TYR A 80 -1.92 -13.42 -14.73
C TYR A 80 -0.97 -14.11 -15.71
N ARG A 81 -0.89 -15.42 -15.59
CA ARG A 81 -0.18 -16.36 -16.48
C ARG A 81 -1.22 -17.23 -17.17
N LEU A 82 -1.01 -17.47 -18.46
CA LEU A 82 -1.91 -18.27 -19.26
C LEU A 82 -1.20 -19.52 -19.76
N GLU A 83 -1.92 -20.64 -19.80
CA GLU A 83 -1.48 -21.88 -20.42
C GLU A 83 -2.62 -22.41 -21.30
N ILE A 84 -2.31 -22.79 -22.54
CA ILE A 84 -3.31 -23.19 -23.53
C ILE A 84 -3.24 -24.70 -23.65
N TRP A 85 -4.34 -25.35 -23.29
CA TRP A 85 -4.52 -26.79 -23.42
C TRP A 85 -5.38 -27.04 -24.66
N MET A 86 -4.82 -27.72 -25.65
CA MET A 86 -5.49 -28.09 -26.89
C MET A 86 -5.53 -29.61 -27.03
N TYR A 87 -6.73 -30.18 -27.08
CA TYR A 87 -6.92 -31.57 -27.48
C TYR A 87 -7.24 -31.64 -28.97
N ARG A 88 -6.37 -32.35 -29.72
CA ARG A 88 -6.50 -32.59 -31.16
C ARG A 88 -6.25 -34.07 -31.44
N ASN A 89 -7.21 -34.76 -32.06
CA ASN A 89 -7.12 -36.20 -32.38
C ASN A 89 -6.68 -37.04 -31.16
N ASP A 90 -7.36 -36.84 -30.02
CA ASP A 90 -7.10 -37.49 -28.72
C ASP A 90 -5.72 -37.24 -28.10
N LYS A 91 -4.95 -36.30 -28.64
CA LYS A 91 -3.66 -35.87 -28.08
C LYS A 91 -3.78 -34.50 -27.44
N LEU A 92 -3.25 -34.39 -26.23
CA LEU A 92 -3.10 -33.12 -25.52
C LEU A 92 -1.82 -32.41 -25.96
N TYR A 93 -1.96 -31.16 -26.35
CA TYR A 93 -0.89 -30.22 -26.60
C TYR A 93 -1.03 -29.08 -25.59
N ILE A 94 0.05 -28.77 -24.87
CA ILE A 94 0.09 -27.68 -23.90
C ILE A 94 1.08 -26.63 -24.41
N TYR A 95 0.64 -25.37 -24.46
CA TYR A 95 1.48 -24.24 -24.87
C TYR A 95 1.56 -23.20 -23.74
N PRO A 96 2.69 -22.50 -23.57
CA PRO A 96 4.01 -22.69 -24.21
C PRO A 96 4.94 -23.63 -23.42
N ASP A 97 6.05 -24.11 -24.03
CA ASP A 97 6.99 -25.03 -23.35
C ASP A 97 7.93 -24.33 -22.34
N GLU A 98 8.41 -23.11 -22.62
CA GLU A 98 9.41 -22.44 -21.77
C GLU A 98 8.91 -21.13 -21.15
N LYS A 99 8.52 -20.15 -21.99
CA LYS A 99 8.18 -18.81 -21.51
C LYS A 99 6.68 -18.67 -21.37
N GLN A 100 6.20 -18.71 -20.13
CA GLN A 100 4.80 -18.42 -19.81
C GLN A 100 4.36 -17.07 -20.40
N ILE A 101 3.16 -17.07 -20.98
CA ILE A 101 2.51 -15.87 -21.46
C ILE A 101 1.81 -15.15 -20.30
N THR A 102 1.82 -13.82 -20.31
CA THR A 102 1.28 -13.01 -19.22
C THR A 102 0.24 -12.03 -19.70
N LEU A 103 -0.78 -11.79 -18.86
CA LEU A 103 -1.80 -10.76 -19.02
C LEU A 103 -1.89 -9.97 -17.73
N ARG A 104 -1.64 -8.66 -17.79
CA ARG A 104 -1.74 -7.77 -16.64
C ARG A 104 -3.10 -7.08 -16.61
N LEU A 105 -3.83 -7.27 -15.50
CA LEU A 105 -4.99 -6.47 -15.16
C LEU A 105 -4.56 -5.38 -14.17
N SER A 106 -4.60 -4.12 -14.59
CA SER A 106 -4.23 -2.99 -13.75
C SER A 106 -5.43 -2.45 -12.96
N SER A 107 -5.20 -1.98 -11.74
CA SER A 107 -6.22 -1.35 -10.91
C SER A 107 -6.89 -0.17 -11.64
N THR A 108 -8.19 0.01 -11.40
CA THR A 108 -8.92 1.22 -11.78
C THR A 108 -8.75 2.30 -10.71
N LEU A 109 -9.14 3.53 -11.01
CA LEU A 109 -9.12 4.61 -10.01
C LEU A 109 -10.07 4.31 -8.83
N ASN A 110 -11.11 3.49 -9.04
CA ASN A 110 -12.02 3.08 -7.96
C ASN A 110 -11.37 2.09 -6.97
N ASP A 111 -10.31 1.41 -7.38
CA ASP A 111 -9.53 0.54 -6.48
C ASP A 111 -8.50 1.33 -5.66
N LEU A 112 -8.25 2.59 -6.01
CA LEU A 112 -7.35 3.46 -5.27
C LEU A 112 -8.12 4.08 -4.11
N THR A 113 -7.86 3.59 -2.90
CA THR A 113 -8.28 4.27 -1.66
C THR A 113 -7.37 5.48 -1.42
N GLY A 114 -7.66 6.58 -2.11
CA GLY A 114 -7.06 7.88 -1.87
C GLY A 114 -8.13 8.86 -1.40
N THR A 115 -7.84 9.64 -0.36
CA THR A 115 -8.64 10.81 -0.03
C THR A 115 -8.63 11.72 -1.25
N THR A 116 -9.80 11.93 -1.88
CA THR A 116 -9.98 13.03 -2.84
C THR A 116 -9.39 14.29 -2.19
N LEU A 117 -8.48 14.97 -2.88
CA LEU A 117 -8.03 16.30 -2.45
C LEU A 117 -9.29 17.17 -2.32
N SER A 118 -9.71 17.44 -1.09
CA SER A 118 -10.79 18.38 -0.82
C SER A 118 -10.24 19.78 -1.09
N THR A 119 -10.28 20.20 -2.35
CA THR A 119 -10.07 21.60 -2.72
C THR A 119 -11.22 22.41 -2.15
N ILE A 120 -11.00 23.07 -1.01
CA ILE A 120 -11.88 24.13 -0.55
C ILE A 120 -11.76 25.26 -1.57
N THR A 121 -12.84 25.50 -2.32
CA THR A 121 -12.91 26.67 -3.19
C THR A 121 -13.00 27.94 -2.34
N ILE A 122 -12.50 29.08 -2.85
CA ILE A 122 -12.61 30.35 -2.13
C ILE A 122 -14.09 30.69 -1.83
N GLU A 123 -15.03 30.25 -2.66
CA GLU A 123 -16.47 30.41 -2.42
C GLU A 123 -16.97 29.57 -1.24
N GLN A 124 -16.49 28.32 -1.09
CA GLN A 124 -16.79 27.52 0.10
C GLN A 124 -16.21 28.14 1.38
N LEU A 125 -15.00 28.69 1.31
CA LEU A 125 -14.39 29.40 2.45
C LEU A 125 -15.20 30.65 2.83
N ARG A 126 -15.66 31.43 1.83
CA ARG A 126 -16.52 32.61 2.05
C ARG A 126 -17.86 32.23 2.68
N LYS A 127 -18.46 31.12 2.24
CA LYS A 127 -19.71 30.61 2.79
C LYS A 127 -19.55 30.22 4.26
N GLU A 128 -18.50 29.48 4.60
CA GLU A 128 -18.22 29.11 6.00
C GLU A 128 -17.94 30.33 6.89
N LEU A 129 -17.24 31.35 6.38
CA LEU A 129 -17.00 32.63 7.09
C LEU A 129 -18.27 33.45 7.32
N ALA A 130 -19.19 33.45 6.35
CA ALA A 130 -20.48 34.12 6.46
C ALA A 130 -21.41 33.40 7.44
N GLU A 131 -21.41 32.06 7.41
CA GLU A 131 -22.18 31.23 8.34
C GLU A 131 -21.59 31.24 9.76
N SER A 132 -20.29 31.51 9.93
CA SER A 132 -19.64 31.63 11.25
C SER A 132 -19.82 32.98 11.95
N GLY A 133 -20.65 33.89 11.43
CA GLY A 133 -21.11 35.08 12.18
C GLY A 133 -20.12 36.25 12.32
N GLY A 134 -19.15 36.40 11.40
CA GLY A 134 -18.28 37.59 11.35
C GLY A 134 -19.00 38.81 10.74
N ALA A 135 -19.38 39.78 11.58
CA ALA A 135 -20.29 40.89 11.27
C ALA A 135 -19.87 41.88 10.15
N GLY A 136 -20.87 42.40 9.43
CA GLY A 136 -20.85 43.73 8.78
C GLY A 136 -21.71 43.90 7.52
N VAL A 137 -22.96 44.33 7.67
CA VAL A 137 -23.87 44.73 6.56
C VAL A 137 -23.64 46.20 6.16
N PRO A 138 -23.79 46.56 4.87
CA PRO A 138 -24.49 47.80 4.54
C PRO A 138 -25.62 47.64 3.49
N VAL A 139 -26.62 48.49 3.69
CA VAL A 139 -27.97 48.56 3.11
C VAL A 139 -27.99 49.29 1.75
N VAL A 140 -28.88 48.91 0.83
CA VAL A 140 -29.30 49.73 -0.33
C VAL A 140 -30.83 49.84 -0.35
N GLY A 141 -31.34 51.08 -0.47
CA GLY A 141 -32.76 51.47 -0.34
C GLY A 141 -33.62 51.24 -1.60
N PRO A 142 -34.93 51.55 -1.52
CA PRO A 142 -35.89 51.20 -2.57
C PRO A 142 -35.73 52.08 -3.82
N GLN A 143 -35.69 51.46 -4.99
CA GLN A 143 -35.63 52.14 -6.29
C GLN A 143 -37.04 52.33 -6.86
N GLY A 144 -37.34 53.56 -7.31
CA GLY A 144 -38.69 54.05 -7.65
C GLY A 144 -39.31 53.52 -8.96
N GLU A 145 -40.62 53.74 -9.09
CA GLU A 145 -41.44 53.25 -10.21
C GLU A 145 -41.06 53.86 -11.57
N PRO A 146 -40.87 53.03 -12.61
CA PRO A 146 -40.81 53.51 -14.00
C PRO A 146 -42.19 53.87 -14.57
N GLY A 147 -42.28 55.02 -15.26
CA GLY A 147 -43.49 55.52 -15.91
C GLY A 147 -43.94 54.73 -17.15
N PRO A 148 -45.17 54.97 -17.64
CA PRO A 148 -45.83 54.08 -18.60
C PRO A 148 -45.21 54.19 -20.00
N LYS A 149 -44.95 53.05 -20.63
CA LYS A 149 -44.59 52.94 -22.05
C LYS A 149 -45.70 52.18 -22.78
N GLY A 150 -46.27 52.84 -23.78
CA GLY A 150 -47.45 52.41 -24.53
C GLY A 150 -47.24 51.24 -25.50
N ASP A 151 -48.38 50.83 -26.06
CA ASP A 151 -48.74 49.47 -26.46
C ASP A 151 -47.89 48.86 -27.60
N LYS A 152 -47.55 47.58 -27.41
CA LYS A 152 -47.06 46.68 -28.46
C LYS A 152 -48.02 45.49 -28.51
N GLY A 153 -48.57 45.23 -29.70
CA GLY A 153 -49.71 44.35 -29.93
C GLY A 153 -49.58 42.92 -29.38
N ASP A 154 -50.75 42.34 -29.09
CA ASP A 154 -50.93 41.08 -28.37
C ASP A 154 -50.13 39.92 -28.99
N PRO A 155 -49.13 39.37 -28.27
CA PRO A 155 -48.58 38.06 -28.56
C PRO A 155 -49.60 36.97 -28.24
N GLY A 156 -49.63 35.90 -29.06
CA GLY A 156 -50.51 34.76 -28.83
C GLY A 156 -50.32 34.12 -27.44
N PRO A 157 -51.33 33.42 -26.91
CA PRO A 157 -51.28 32.88 -25.56
C PRO A 157 -50.05 31.96 -25.39
N ALA A 158 -49.24 32.26 -24.37
CA ALA A 158 -48.11 31.43 -23.98
C ALA A 158 -48.60 30.02 -23.64
N GLY A 159 -47.86 29.00 -24.10
CA GLY A 159 -48.06 27.62 -23.67
C GLY A 159 -47.94 27.54 -22.15
N LYS A 160 -48.80 26.75 -21.52
CA LYS A 160 -48.81 26.55 -20.07
C LYS A 160 -47.45 25.95 -19.66
N ASP A 161 -46.71 26.64 -18.79
CA ASP A 161 -45.46 26.11 -18.26
C ASP A 161 -45.73 24.76 -17.59
N GLY A 162 -44.89 23.76 -17.90
CA GLY A 162 -44.93 22.48 -17.20
C GLY A 162 -44.60 22.70 -15.72
N LEU A 163 -45.39 22.10 -14.83
CA LEU A 163 -45.08 22.10 -13.41
C LEU A 163 -43.70 21.46 -13.21
N ASN A 164 -42.80 22.16 -12.50
CA ASN A 164 -41.53 21.58 -12.06
C ASN A 164 -41.84 20.31 -11.25
N GLY A 165 -41.11 19.23 -11.53
CA GLY A 165 -41.18 18.03 -10.71
C GLY A 165 -40.81 18.37 -9.26
N HIS A 166 -41.54 17.81 -8.29
CA HIS A 166 -41.18 17.95 -6.89
C HIS A 166 -39.80 17.33 -6.64
N ASP A 167 -38.95 18.02 -5.89
CA ASP A 167 -37.69 17.45 -5.43
C ASP A 167 -37.96 16.13 -4.68
N GLY A 168 -37.16 15.11 -4.99
CA GLY A 168 -37.21 13.85 -4.27
C GLY A 168 -36.90 14.08 -2.78
N LYS A 169 -37.57 13.33 -1.88
CA LYS A 169 -37.27 13.42 -0.45
C LYS A 169 -35.83 13.01 -0.20
N ASP A 170 -35.10 13.80 0.59
CA ASP A 170 -33.76 13.44 1.04
C ASP A 170 -33.78 12.10 1.78
N GLY A 171 -32.76 11.27 1.51
CA GLY A 171 -32.57 9.99 2.18
C GLY A 171 -32.16 10.15 3.64
N LYS A 172 -32.19 9.06 4.41
CA LYS A 172 -31.73 9.06 5.81
C LYS A 172 -30.25 9.44 5.88
N SER A 173 -29.89 10.24 6.89
CA SER A 173 -28.48 10.52 7.18
C SER A 173 -27.77 9.26 7.70
N ALA A 174 -26.44 9.24 7.61
CA ALA A 174 -25.63 8.15 8.19
C ALA A 174 -25.85 8.01 9.70
N TYR A 175 -26.03 9.13 10.41
CA TYR A 175 -26.37 9.15 11.82
C TYR A 175 -27.77 8.56 12.10
N GLN A 176 -28.77 8.89 11.27
CA GLN A 176 -30.10 8.30 11.41
C GLN A 176 -30.08 6.78 11.14
N THR A 177 -29.29 6.33 10.17
CA THR A 177 -29.07 4.89 9.91
C THR A 177 -28.37 4.22 11.10
N TRP A 178 -27.40 4.89 11.73
CA TRP A 178 -26.70 4.40 12.92
C TRP A 178 -27.64 4.25 14.12
N LEU A 179 -28.57 5.19 14.33
CA LEU A 179 -29.63 5.08 15.33
C LEU A 179 -30.60 3.93 15.03
N ASP A 180 -31.01 3.78 13.76
CA ASP A 180 -31.93 2.72 13.33
C ASP A 180 -31.33 1.31 13.54
N LEU A 181 -30.00 1.19 13.59
CA LEU A 181 -29.27 -0.04 13.94
C LEU A 181 -29.23 -0.32 15.45
N GLY A 182 -29.93 0.46 16.27
CA GLY A 182 -30.06 0.26 17.72
C GLY A 182 -28.98 0.96 18.55
N ASN A 183 -28.15 1.81 17.94
CA ASN A 183 -27.18 2.62 18.68
C ASN A 183 -27.86 3.83 19.35
N THR A 184 -27.26 4.32 20.43
CA THR A 184 -27.72 5.52 21.14
C THR A 184 -26.54 6.42 21.42
N GLY A 185 -26.72 7.73 21.30
CA GLY A 185 -25.67 8.71 21.56
C GLY A 185 -25.96 10.00 20.81
N SER A 186 -25.07 10.97 20.95
CA SER A 186 -25.05 12.20 20.16
C SER A 186 -24.41 11.98 18.79
N GLU A 187 -24.55 12.95 17.88
CA GLU A 187 -23.77 12.96 16.63
C GLU A 187 -22.26 12.92 16.91
N GLN A 188 -21.80 13.52 18.01
CA GLN A 188 -20.39 13.45 18.40
C GLN A 188 -19.97 12.04 18.81
N ASP A 189 -20.84 11.28 19.46
CA ASP A 189 -20.60 9.87 19.80
C ASP A 189 -20.55 9.02 18.53
N PHE A 190 -21.42 9.29 17.56
CA PHE A 190 -21.35 8.69 16.24
C PHE A 190 -20.03 9.00 15.53
N ILE A 191 -19.62 10.28 15.46
CA ILE A 191 -18.33 10.66 14.87
C ILE A 191 -17.15 10.01 15.60
N ASN A 192 -17.22 9.88 16.93
CA ASN A 192 -16.21 9.17 17.71
C ASN A 192 -16.21 7.66 17.43
N SER A 193 -17.36 7.05 17.15
CA SER A 193 -17.46 5.64 16.76
C SER A 193 -16.86 5.35 15.37
N LEU A 194 -16.85 6.35 14.49
CA LEU A 194 -16.21 6.26 13.17
C LEU A 194 -14.69 6.41 13.23
N LYS A 195 -14.15 6.98 14.32
CA LYS A 195 -12.70 7.02 14.50
C LYS A 195 -12.23 5.59 14.69
N PRO A 196 -11.19 5.14 13.96
CA PRO A 196 -10.54 3.89 14.32
C PRO A 196 -10.09 4.02 15.78
N SER A 197 -10.59 3.15 16.66
CA SER A 197 -10.02 3.04 18.00
C SER A 197 -8.50 2.87 17.83
N GLU A 198 -7.66 3.44 18.69
CA GLU A 198 -6.20 3.24 18.60
C GLU A 198 -5.81 1.74 18.60
N SER A 199 -6.72 0.86 19.03
CA SER A 199 -6.61 -0.60 18.96
C SER A 199 -7.10 -1.26 17.66
N ASN A 200 -7.83 -0.56 16.79
CA ASN A 200 -8.46 -1.10 15.55
C ASN A 200 -8.32 -0.17 14.33
N ALA A 201 -7.27 0.65 14.25
CA ALA A 201 -6.63 0.77 12.93
C ALA A 201 -6.27 -0.66 12.51
N ASN A 202 -6.24 -0.98 11.22
CA ASN A 202 -5.58 -2.19 10.74
C ASN A 202 -4.09 -2.12 11.12
N VAL A 203 -3.75 -2.35 12.39
CA VAL A 203 -2.41 -2.71 12.83
C VAL A 203 -2.31 -4.16 12.40
N GLY A 204 -2.19 -4.38 11.09
CA GLY A 204 -1.63 -5.62 10.59
C GLY A 204 -0.40 -5.91 11.44
N VAL A 205 -0.22 -7.18 11.82
CA VAL A 205 0.90 -7.63 12.65
C VAL A 205 2.14 -6.84 12.27
N ARG A 206 2.60 -5.94 13.15
CA ARG A 206 3.74 -5.10 12.82
C ARG A 206 4.94 -6.03 12.66
N HIS A 207 5.65 -5.93 11.55
CA HIS A 207 6.82 -6.75 11.25
C HIS A 207 8.11 -5.95 11.49
N ALA A 208 9.25 -6.63 11.36
CA ALA A 208 10.55 -5.97 11.32
C ALA A 208 10.58 -4.92 10.20
N PRO A 209 11.26 -3.77 10.39
CA PRO A 209 11.22 -2.67 9.44
C PRO A 209 12.00 -2.98 8.16
N THR A 210 11.49 -2.59 6.99
CA THR A 210 12.17 -2.79 5.70
C THR A 210 12.69 -1.50 5.07
N ALA A 211 12.16 -0.36 5.50
CA ALA A 211 12.54 0.96 5.01
C ALA A 211 12.52 1.99 6.15
N TRP A 212 13.13 3.15 5.90
CA TRP A 212 13.12 4.27 6.84
C TRP A 212 13.04 5.62 6.13
N THR A 213 12.67 6.63 6.90
CA THR A 213 12.75 8.04 6.53
C THR A 213 13.43 8.82 7.64
N LEU A 214 14.08 9.94 7.30
CA LEU A 214 14.68 10.84 8.27
C LEU A 214 13.80 12.09 8.42
N ASP A 215 13.22 12.27 9.60
CA ASP A 215 12.51 13.46 10.02
C ASP A 215 13.45 14.40 10.78
N ARG A 216 13.69 15.56 10.16
CA ARG A 216 14.60 16.60 10.67
C ARG A 216 13.86 17.75 11.35
N THR A 217 12.53 17.65 11.50
CA THR A 217 11.70 18.67 12.16
C THR A 217 11.68 18.50 13.68
N THR A 218 12.12 17.35 14.18
CA THR A 218 12.25 17.00 15.61
C THR A 218 13.68 17.23 16.11
N VAL A 219 13.85 17.46 17.42
CA VAL A 219 15.16 17.46 18.09
C VAL A 219 15.06 16.56 19.32
N PRO A 220 15.81 15.44 19.39
CA PRO A 220 16.70 14.91 18.35
C PRO A 220 15.94 14.54 17.06
N TRP A 221 16.66 14.54 15.93
CA TRP A 221 16.13 14.03 14.65
C TRP A 221 15.59 12.61 14.83
N THR A 222 14.55 12.27 14.07
CA THR A 222 13.86 10.99 14.21
C THR A 222 13.97 10.18 12.94
N ILE A 223 14.38 8.92 13.06
CA ILE A 223 14.25 7.94 11.99
C ILE A 223 12.90 7.26 12.15
N TRP A 224 12.03 7.40 11.17
CA TRP A 224 10.75 6.68 11.13
C TRP A 224 10.87 5.46 10.24
N PHE A 225 10.52 4.30 10.78
CA PHE A 225 10.45 3.06 10.03
C PHE A 225 9.05 2.82 9.48
N ASP A 226 8.97 2.05 8.40
CA ASP A 226 7.71 1.58 7.78
C ASP A 226 6.84 0.71 8.70
N ASN A 227 7.42 0.13 9.76
CA ASN A 227 6.67 -0.58 10.79
C ASN A 227 6.12 0.34 11.90
N GLY A 228 6.22 1.66 11.78
CA GLY A 228 5.70 2.63 12.75
C GLY A 228 6.54 2.80 14.02
N CYS A 229 7.71 2.15 14.12
CA CYS A 229 8.70 2.48 15.15
C CYS A 229 9.44 3.77 14.75
N GLY A 230 9.83 4.56 15.75
CA GLY A 230 10.81 5.64 15.59
C GLY A 230 12.14 5.30 16.28
N LEU A 231 13.24 5.87 15.83
CA LEU A 231 14.55 5.76 16.47
C LEU A 231 15.22 7.12 16.56
N GLN A 232 15.67 7.46 17.78
CA GLN A 232 16.35 8.71 18.10
C GLN A 232 17.68 8.44 18.80
N PHE A 233 18.65 9.33 18.57
CA PHE A 233 19.95 9.34 19.22
C PHE A 233 20.17 10.68 19.95
N PRO A 234 19.73 10.82 21.22
CA PRO A 234 19.82 12.08 21.97
C PRO A 234 21.23 12.62 22.18
N GLU A 235 22.27 11.78 22.26
CA GLU A 235 23.66 12.30 22.35
C GLU A 235 24.19 12.83 21.02
N TYR A 236 23.48 12.57 19.92
CA TYR A 236 23.87 12.93 18.56
C TYR A 236 22.74 13.70 17.87
N GLU A 237 22.03 14.56 18.59
CA GLU A 237 20.68 15.05 18.27
C GLU A 237 20.43 15.41 16.81
N THR A 238 21.41 16.02 16.13
CA THR A 238 21.33 16.42 14.72
C THR A 238 22.57 16.01 13.91
N THR A 239 23.39 15.08 14.42
CA THR A 239 24.66 14.69 13.80
C THR A 239 24.43 13.89 12.51
N GLY A 240 24.66 14.50 11.35
CA GLY A 240 24.37 13.91 10.05
C GLY A 240 25.03 12.55 9.77
N THR A 241 26.28 12.33 10.20
CA THR A 241 26.97 11.04 10.04
C THR A 241 26.26 9.89 10.74
N VAL A 242 25.67 10.12 11.90
CA VAL A 242 24.97 9.10 12.70
C VAL A 242 23.66 8.72 12.01
N TYR A 243 22.90 9.72 11.56
CA TYR A 243 21.61 9.56 10.89
C TYR A 243 21.70 9.20 9.40
N GLY A 244 22.88 9.29 8.78
CA GLY A 244 23.07 9.06 7.33
C GLY A 244 22.76 10.26 6.43
N TYR A 245 22.50 11.44 7.00
CA TYR A 245 22.21 12.63 6.22
C TYR A 245 23.45 13.12 5.45
N GLY A 246 23.44 12.94 4.13
CA GLY A 246 24.54 13.31 3.23
C GLY A 246 25.67 12.27 3.14
N PHE A 247 25.44 11.03 3.60
CA PHE A 247 26.44 9.95 3.55
C PHE A 247 25.97 8.80 2.66
N ALA A 248 26.92 8.12 2.01
CA ALA A 248 26.62 6.97 1.16
C ALA A 248 26.19 5.75 2.00
N GLU A 249 25.17 5.05 1.51
CA GLU A 249 24.57 3.91 2.21
C GLU A 249 24.85 2.61 1.45
N ASN A 250 25.55 1.67 2.10
CA ASN A 250 25.73 0.32 1.55
C ASN A 250 24.84 -0.68 2.29
N LEU A 251 23.73 -1.05 1.65
CA LEU A 251 22.76 -2.02 2.17
C LEU A 251 22.99 -3.46 1.68
N THR A 252 24.02 -3.71 0.86
CA THR A 252 24.25 -5.01 0.21
C THR A 252 25.33 -5.86 0.89
N THR A 253 26.15 -5.27 1.75
CA THR A 253 27.18 -5.97 2.52
C THR A 253 26.61 -6.65 3.79
N THR A 254 27.30 -7.70 4.26
CA THR A 254 26.98 -8.45 5.49
C THR A 254 27.78 -7.99 6.71
N ASP A 255 28.61 -6.94 6.58
CA ASP A 255 29.39 -6.40 7.69
C ASP A 255 28.76 -5.14 8.32
N PHE A 256 29.12 -4.84 9.56
CA PHE A 256 28.61 -3.67 10.28
C PHE A 256 29.30 -2.37 9.85
N ASN A 257 28.57 -1.26 9.97
CA ASN A 257 29.13 0.08 9.85
C ASN A 257 29.24 0.73 11.24
N SER A 258 30.32 1.47 11.49
CA SER A 258 30.41 2.37 12.66
C SER A 258 29.45 3.56 12.53
N TRP A 259 29.27 4.04 11.30
CA TRP A 259 28.31 5.05 10.88
C TRP A 259 28.15 5.01 9.35
N PRO A 260 27.01 5.42 8.79
CA PRO A 260 25.77 5.71 9.50
C PRO A 260 25.15 4.46 10.14
N LEU A 261 24.33 4.66 11.18
CA LEU A 261 23.83 3.57 12.02
C LEU A 261 22.65 2.82 11.40
N ILE A 262 21.81 3.53 10.65
CA ILE A 262 20.54 3.00 10.14
C ILE A 262 20.70 1.85 9.14
N PRO A 263 21.72 1.84 8.26
CA PRO A 263 22.02 0.65 7.45
C PRO A 263 22.22 -0.64 8.25
N ASN A 264 22.74 -0.58 9.49
CA ASN A 264 22.84 -1.79 10.33
C ASN A 264 21.45 -2.36 10.66
N VAL A 265 20.47 -1.49 10.96
CA VAL A 265 19.09 -1.86 11.31
C VAL A 265 18.43 -2.61 10.15
N ILE A 266 18.47 -2.02 8.95
CA ILE A 266 17.82 -2.61 7.77
C ILE A 266 18.51 -3.90 7.32
N ARG A 267 19.84 -3.96 7.42
CA ARG A 267 20.59 -5.20 7.12
C ARG A 267 20.29 -6.32 8.12
N ALA A 268 20.11 -6.00 9.40
CA ALA A 268 19.68 -6.98 10.39
C ALA A 268 18.26 -7.48 10.10
N SER A 269 17.33 -6.57 9.79
CA SER A 269 15.95 -6.91 9.40
C SER A 269 15.88 -7.85 8.18
N ARG A 270 16.76 -7.63 7.20
CA ARG A 270 16.85 -8.47 5.98
C ARG A 270 17.66 -9.76 6.16
N GLY A 271 18.18 -10.04 7.36
CA GLY A 271 19.03 -11.20 7.65
C GLY A 271 20.47 -11.13 7.10
N ALA A 272 20.91 -9.97 6.58
CA ALA A 272 22.30 -9.79 6.12
C ALA A 272 23.28 -9.62 7.29
N ILE A 273 22.84 -8.99 8.38
CA ILE A 273 23.54 -9.00 9.67
C ILE A 273 22.84 -10.03 10.56
N THR A 274 23.54 -11.12 10.87
CA THR A 274 22.98 -12.22 11.68
C THR A 274 23.34 -12.08 13.17
N VAL A 275 22.63 -12.84 14.02
CA VAL A 275 22.93 -12.96 15.45
C VAL A 275 24.35 -13.51 15.67
N GLU A 276 24.79 -14.47 14.85
CA GLU A 276 26.15 -15.02 14.90
C GLU A 276 27.21 -13.97 14.54
N LYS A 277 26.94 -13.17 13.52
CA LYS A 277 27.85 -12.08 13.12
C LYS A 277 27.96 -11.04 14.23
N PHE A 278 26.84 -10.64 14.84
CA PHE A 278 26.85 -9.75 16.00
C PHE A 278 27.64 -10.36 17.16
N ARG A 279 27.45 -11.65 17.43
CA ARG A 279 28.09 -12.37 18.54
C ARG A 279 29.61 -12.26 18.49
N SER A 280 30.23 -12.42 17.32
CA SER A 280 31.68 -12.39 17.17
C SER A 280 32.26 -11.02 16.82
N LYS A 281 31.44 -10.04 16.39
CA LYS A 281 31.94 -8.72 15.96
C LYS A 281 32.42 -7.92 17.17
N SER A 282 33.68 -7.48 17.14
CA SER A 282 34.21 -6.44 18.03
C SER A 282 34.32 -5.14 17.26
N ASP A 283 34.31 -4.03 18.01
CA ASP A 283 34.47 -2.67 17.49
C ASP A 283 33.32 -2.30 16.53
N VAL A 284 33.11 -1.01 16.21
CA VAL A 284 32.01 -0.48 15.35
C VAL A 284 30.65 -0.19 16.00
N PHE A 285 30.50 -0.39 17.31
CA PHE A 285 29.25 -0.05 18.03
C PHE A 285 29.32 1.30 18.76
N ASP A 286 30.36 2.08 18.49
CA ASP A 286 30.76 3.27 19.24
C ASP A 286 29.65 4.30 19.35
N TYR A 287 28.81 4.44 18.31
CA TYR A 287 27.73 5.43 18.27
C TYR A 287 26.37 4.89 18.74
N TRP A 288 26.29 3.65 19.24
CA TRP A 288 25.09 3.12 19.90
C TRP A 288 25.03 3.60 21.35
N SER A 289 24.79 4.89 21.53
CA SER A 289 24.73 5.55 22.82
C SER A 289 23.73 4.89 23.78
N PRO A 290 24.02 4.80 25.09
CA PRO A 290 23.04 4.39 26.10
C PRO A 290 21.74 5.20 26.07
N ALA A 291 21.78 6.44 25.57
CA ALA A 291 20.60 7.31 25.44
C ALA A 291 19.71 6.99 24.22
N THR A 292 20.13 6.09 23.32
CA THR A 292 19.35 5.72 22.12
C THR A 292 17.93 5.29 22.50
N LYS A 293 16.93 5.88 21.84
CA LYS A 293 15.52 5.69 22.18
C LYS A 293 14.74 5.12 21.01
N VAL A 294 14.02 4.02 21.25
CA VAL A 294 13.01 3.50 20.32
C VAL A 294 11.65 4.06 20.72
N ILE A 295 10.95 4.65 19.75
CA ILE A 295 9.59 5.18 19.89
C ILE A 295 8.62 4.11 19.38
N ASN A 296 7.54 3.88 20.12
CA ASN A 296 6.51 2.89 19.78
C ASN A 296 7.08 1.47 19.48
N PRO A 297 7.85 0.89 20.41
CA PRO A 297 8.55 -0.37 20.18
C PRO A 297 7.56 -1.53 19.91
N LEU A 298 7.97 -2.47 19.07
CA LEU A 298 7.27 -3.73 18.80
C LEU A 298 7.32 -4.67 20.00
N GLN A 299 8.47 -4.69 20.69
CA GLN A 299 8.72 -5.59 21.80
C GLN A 299 9.15 -4.82 23.05
N ASN A 300 8.65 -5.26 24.20
CA ASN A 300 8.96 -4.62 25.49
C ASN A 300 10.35 -5.05 25.99
N ALA A 301 11.36 -4.20 25.85
CA ALA A 301 12.72 -4.46 26.34
C ALA A 301 12.91 -4.28 27.86
N SER A 302 11.94 -3.67 28.56
CA SER A 302 12.07 -3.45 30.02
C SER A 302 12.12 -4.75 30.81
N LYS A 303 11.63 -5.86 30.23
CA LYS A 303 11.64 -7.21 30.82
C LYS A 303 13.02 -7.87 30.89
N PHE A 304 14.07 -7.26 30.32
CA PHE A 304 15.42 -7.81 30.34
C PHE A 304 16.44 -6.86 30.99
N ASP A 305 17.46 -7.47 31.59
CA ASP A 305 18.77 -6.87 31.79
C ASP A 305 19.65 -7.16 30.56
N TRP A 306 20.20 -6.09 29.99
CA TRP A 306 20.97 -6.10 28.77
C TRP A 306 22.47 -6.07 29.01
N SER A 307 22.93 -5.94 30.25
CA SER A 307 24.35 -5.69 30.60
C SER A 307 25.32 -6.68 29.95
N ASN A 308 24.89 -7.93 29.79
CA ASN A 308 25.68 -9.01 29.17
C ASN A 308 25.26 -9.36 27.73
N ALA A 309 24.34 -8.61 27.11
CA ALA A 309 23.78 -8.88 25.79
C ALA A 309 24.73 -8.48 24.63
N PHE A 310 25.99 -8.93 24.69
CA PHE A 310 27.03 -8.57 23.73
C PHE A 310 27.65 -9.77 22.99
N GLY A 311 27.19 -11.00 23.27
CA GLY A 311 27.68 -12.20 22.59
C GLY A 311 28.98 -12.74 23.18
N ASN A 312 30.02 -12.91 22.35
CA ASN A 312 31.27 -13.53 22.80
C ASN A 312 32.02 -12.63 23.79
N GLU A 313 32.67 -13.26 24.77
CA GLU A 313 33.52 -12.58 25.75
C GLU A 313 34.59 -11.71 25.05
N GLY A 314 34.90 -10.55 25.64
CA GLY A 314 35.86 -9.59 25.11
C GLY A 314 35.37 -8.73 23.95
N THR A 315 34.31 -9.11 23.24
CA THR A 315 33.83 -8.35 22.06
C THR A 315 33.18 -7.00 22.40
N ASN A 316 32.77 -6.79 23.65
CA ASN A 316 32.17 -5.54 24.13
C ASN A 316 33.21 -4.51 24.62
N ALA A 317 34.47 -4.91 24.76
CA ALA A 317 35.52 -4.00 25.24
C ALA A 317 35.83 -2.91 24.20
N GLY A 318 35.84 -3.29 22.92
CA GLY A 318 35.80 -2.37 21.79
C GLY A 318 34.43 -1.71 21.68
N SER A 319 34.38 -0.39 21.46
CA SER A 319 33.15 0.43 21.39
C SER A 319 32.47 0.79 22.72
N TYR A 320 33.24 1.03 23.78
CA TYR A 320 32.74 1.63 25.04
C TYR A 320 31.60 0.83 25.72
N GLY A 321 31.56 -0.49 25.54
CA GLY A 321 30.53 -1.34 26.15
C GLY A 321 29.14 -1.18 25.54
N ARG A 322 29.03 -0.66 24.31
CA ARG A 322 27.75 -0.24 23.70
C ARG A 322 27.02 -1.33 22.89
N LYS A 323 27.58 -2.53 22.73
CA LYS A 323 26.89 -3.65 22.04
C LYS A 323 25.52 -4.00 22.62
N PRO A 324 25.31 -4.02 23.95
CA PRO A 324 23.99 -4.20 24.55
C PRO A 324 22.91 -3.28 24.01
N VAL A 325 23.25 -2.03 23.70
CA VAL A 325 22.30 -1.05 23.16
C VAL A 325 21.81 -1.48 21.78
N PHE A 326 22.71 -1.95 20.91
CA PHE A 326 22.35 -2.47 19.60
C PHE A 326 21.37 -3.65 19.73
N ALA A 327 21.71 -4.63 20.58
CA ALA A 327 20.87 -5.81 20.79
C ALA A 327 19.47 -5.44 21.31
N ARG A 328 19.39 -4.50 22.26
CA ARG A 328 18.12 -3.96 22.76
C ARG A 328 17.31 -3.34 21.63
N VAL A 329 17.92 -2.49 20.80
CA VAL A 329 17.20 -1.81 19.70
C VAL A 329 16.71 -2.82 18.66
N MET A 330 17.50 -3.82 18.28
CA MET A 330 17.05 -4.86 17.33
C MET A 330 15.83 -5.62 17.87
N PHE A 331 15.81 -5.92 19.16
CA PHE A 331 14.67 -6.53 19.82
C PHE A 331 13.45 -5.62 19.85
N GLU A 332 13.59 -4.38 20.32
CA GLU A 332 12.50 -3.39 20.36
C GLU A 332 11.88 -3.12 18.99
N LEU A 333 12.67 -3.18 17.91
CA LEU A 333 12.20 -3.01 16.54
C LEU A 333 11.55 -4.27 15.94
N GLY A 334 11.51 -5.39 16.67
CA GLY A 334 10.94 -6.65 16.19
C GLY A 334 11.85 -7.45 15.25
N ILE A 335 13.13 -7.10 15.16
CA ILE A 335 14.09 -7.76 14.27
C ILE A 335 14.61 -9.04 14.90
N TRP A 336 14.96 -9.00 16.18
CA TRP A 336 15.44 -10.16 16.93
C TRP A 336 14.41 -10.65 17.93
N SER A 337 14.28 -11.96 18.04
CA SER A 337 13.37 -12.62 18.97
C SER A 337 13.90 -12.63 20.40
N GLU A 338 13.05 -13.01 21.34
CA GLU A 338 13.47 -13.28 22.72
C GLU A 338 14.54 -14.37 22.80
N THR A 339 14.41 -15.44 22.02
CA THR A 339 15.42 -16.51 21.95
C THR A 339 16.78 -15.98 21.48
N ASP A 340 16.79 -15.10 20.48
CA ASP A 340 18.01 -14.50 19.96
C ASP A 340 18.74 -13.69 21.03
N VAL A 341 18.04 -12.78 21.73
CA VAL A 341 18.67 -11.91 22.72
C VAL A 341 19.10 -12.66 23.98
N LEU A 342 18.36 -13.68 24.40
CA LEU A 342 18.79 -14.58 25.47
C LEU A 342 20.08 -15.30 25.08
N SER A 343 20.19 -15.76 23.83
CA SER A 343 21.42 -16.39 23.32
C SER A 343 22.62 -15.43 23.29
N LEU A 344 22.38 -14.11 23.28
CA LEU A 344 23.41 -13.08 23.27
C LEU A 344 23.84 -12.65 24.68
N GLY A 345 23.19 -13.16 25.73
CA GLY A 345 23.52 -12.87 27.13
C GLY A 345 22.56 -11.90 27.82
N ALA A 346 21.45 -11.51 27.19
CA ALA A 346 20.37 -10.83 27.92
C ALA A 346 19.77 -11.79 28.96
N THR A 347 19.36 -11.26 30.11
CA THR A 347 18.69 -12.05 31.16
C THR A 347 17.34 -11.45 31.49
N ARG A 348 16.34 -12.27 31.83
CA ARG A 348 15.03 -11.76 32.25
C ARG A 348 15.17 -11.10 33.61
N LYS A 349 14.58 -9.92 33.78
CA LYS A 349 14.40 -9.34 35.12
C LYS A 349 13.31 -10.15 35.82
N GLU A 350 13.59 -10.61 37.03
CA GLU A 350 12.55 -11.17 37.90
C GLU A 350 11.52 -10.07 38.18
N VAL A 351 10.24 -10.43 38.09
CA VAL A 351 9.10 -9.52 38.30
C VAL A 351 8.85 -9.32 39.79
#